data_AF-W4QXK7-F1
#
_entry.id   AF-W4QXK7-F1
#
_cell.length_a   1.000
_cell.length_b   1.000
_cell.length_c   1.000
_cell.angle_alpha   90.00
_cell.angle_beta   90.00
_cell.angle_gamma   90.00
#
_symmetry.space_group_name_H-M   'P 1'
#
loop_
_entity.id
_entity.type
_entity.pdbx_description
1 polymer ?
#
loop_
_entity_poly.entity_id
_entity_poly.type
_entity_poly.pdbx_seq_one_letter_code
_entity_poly.pdbx_strand_id
1 'polypeptide(L)'
;MPKVHLLTTNYFSEILSGIGFTLGQKDYGLLLLFQSSTEPKDYVQLFQTQKVDGCIILGAKETPGELEQLKKLHERHFPYCLVNQTYANLPFHSIDAMHYEGSFDAVTLLIQKGFKRIAFLNGPIRFSNSSERLSGYQDALKKSGLKLTSDLIFEGNYSRTSG
;
A
#
# COMPACT_ATOMS: atom_id res chain seq x y z
N MET A 1 2.47 -17.55 12.50
CA MET A 1 2.05 -16.13 12.35
C MET A 1 0.53 -16.11 12.25
N PRO A 2 -0.21 -15.33 13.06
CA PRO A 2 -1.66 -15.25 12.94
C PRO A 2 -2.06 -14.74 11.55
N LYS A 3 -3.20 -15.18 11.03
CA LYS A 3 -3.80 -14.58 9.83
C LYS A 3 -4.15 -13.13 10.13
N VAL A 4 -3.43 -12.19 9.53
CA VAL A 4 -3.68 -10.76 9.69
C VAL A 4 -4.56 -10.30 8.55
N HIS A 5 -5.73 -9.74 8.87
CA HIS A 5 -6.47 -8.91 7.94
C HIS A 5 -5.67 -7.63 7.76
N LEU A 6 -4.98 -7.51 6.62
CA LEU A 6 -4.04 -6.43 6.31
C LEU A 6 -4.64 -5.01 6.36
N LEU A 7 -5.97 -4.91 6.48
CA LEU A 7 -6.74 -3.68 6.51
C LEU A 7 -7.81 -3.83 7.60
N THR A 8 -8.13 -2.74 8.30
CA THR A 8 -9.38 -2.69 9.07
C THR A 8 -10.53 -2.99 8.12
N THR A 9 -11.55 -3.71 8.59
CA THR A 9 -12.72 -4.05 7.78
C THR A 9 -13.27 -2.81 7.06
N ASN A 10 -13.27 -1.65 7.74
CA ASN A 10 -13.74 -0.39 7.15
C ASN A 10 -12.87 0.11 5.99
N TYR A 11 -11.54 0.12 6.09
CA TYR A 11 -10.69 0.66 5.01
C TYR A 11 -10.84 -0.12 3.70
N PHE A 12 -10.83 -1.45 3.80
CA PHE A 12 -11.02 -2.30 2.62
C PHE A 12 -12.45 -2.22 2.09
N SER A 13 -13.45 -2.18 2.97
CA SER A 13 -14.86 -2.07 2.58
C SER A 13 -15.16 -0.77 1.83
N GLU A 14 -14.58 0.37 2.25
CA GLU A 14 -14.76 1.64 1.53
C GLU A 14 -14.16 1.60 0.12
N ILE A 15 -12.94 1.08 -0.04
CA ILE A 15 -12.32 0.92 -1.37
C ILE A 15 -13.15 -0.01 -2.23
N LEU A 16 -13.56 -1.16 -1.69
CA LEU A 16 -14.36 -2.15 -2.41
C LEU A 16 -15.73 -1.57 -2.81
N SER A 17 -16.35 -0.77 -1.94
CA SER A 17 -17.60 -0.06 -2.20
C SER A 17 -17.45 0.91 -3.37
N GLY A 18 -16.39 1.74 -3.37
CA GLY A 18 -16.11 2.68 -4.46
C GLY A 18 -15.85 1.98 -5.80
N ILE A 19 -15.08 0.88 -5.77
CA ILE A 19 -14.84 0.05 -6.96
C ILE A 19 -16.15 -0.53 -7.47
N GLY A 20 -16.91 -1.23 -6.61
CA GLY A 20 -18.16 -1.90 -6.98
C GLY A 20 -19.22 -0.94 -7.51
N PHE A 21 -19.38 0.22 -6.87
CA PHE A 21 -20.29 1.26 -7.33
C PHE A 21 -19.92 1.80 -8.72
N THR A 22 -18.63 2.03 -8.96
CA THR A 22 -18.15 2.55 -10.26
C THR A 22 -18.29 1.51 -11.37
N LEU A 23 -17.94 0.24 -11.09
CA LEU A 23 -18.09 -0.85 -12.06
C LEU A 23 -19.56 -1.07 -12.43
N GLY A 24 -20.47 -1.02 -11.45
CA GLY A 24 -21.91 -1.15 -11.68
C GLY A 24 -22.50 -0.07 -12.58
N GLN A 25 -22.01 1.18 -12.49
CA GLN A 25 -22.39 2.26 -13.40
C GLN A 25 -21.85 2.11 -14.83
N LYS A 26 -20.93 1.18 -15.04
CA LYS A 26 -20.24 0.92 -16.31
C LYS A 26 -20.54 -0.47 -16.88
N ASP A 27 -21.54 -1.15 -16.33
CA ASP A 27 -21.95 -2.50 -16.72
C ASP A 27 -20.83 -3.57 -16.59
N TYR A 28 -19.90 -3.36 -15.65
CA TYR A 28 -18.86 -4.35 -15.31
C TYR A 28 -19.23 -5.17 -14.08
N GLY A 29 -18.88 -6.46 -14.11
CA GLY A 29 -18.92 -7.34 -12.94
C GLY A 29 -17.64 -7.22 -12.09
N LEU A 30 -17.75 -7.51 -10.79
CA LEU A 30 -16.62 -7.56 -9.87
C LEU A 30 -16.38 -9.00 -9.41
N LEU A 31 -15.18 -9.53 -9.71
CA LEU A 31 -14.67 -10.78 -9.16
C LEU A 31 -13.68 -10.47 -8.05
N LEU A 32 -13.98 -10.90 -6.82
CA LEU A 32 -13.10 -10.71 -5.66
C LEU A 32 -12.27 -11.96 -5.40
N LEU A 33 -10.94 -11.83 -5.43
CA LEU A 33 -10.00 -12.92 -5.17
C LEU A 33 -9.12 -12.57 -3.97
N PHE A 34 -9.04 -13.49 -3.00
CA PHE A 34 -8.14 -13.37 -1.86
C PHE A 34 -6.93 -14.27 -2.09
N GLN A 35 -5.76 -13.67 -2.23
CA GLN A 35 -4.51 -14.42 -2.36
C GLN A 35 -3.86 -14.63 -0.99
N SER A 36 -3.41 -15.87 -0.74
CA SER A 36 -2.56 -16.16 0.41
C SER A 36 -1.21 -15.46 0.26
N SER A 37 -0.60 -15.06 1.38
CA SER A 37 0.77 -14.54 1.38
C SER A 37 1.84 -15.59 1.08
N THR A 38 1.47 -16.87 1.07
CA THR A 38 2.39 -18.01 0.89
C THR A 38 2.34 -18.64 -0.50
N GLU A 39 1.33 -18.32 -1.30
CA GLU A 39 1.16 -18.91 -2.62
C GLU A 39 1.84 -18.02 -3.66
N PRO A 40 2.55 -18.60 -4.64
CA PRO A 40 3.07 -17.85 -5.76
C PRO A 40 1.91 -17.20 -6.49
N LYS A 41 2.01 -15.89 -6.67
CA LYS A 41 1.02 -15.12 -7.41
C LYS A 41 1.22 -15.43 -8.90
N ASP A 42 0.15 -15.72 -9.61
CA ASP A 42 0.16 -15.79 -11.07
C ASP A 42 -0.98 -14.93 -11.59
N TYR A 43 -0.67 -13.65 -11.79
CA TYR A 43 -1.65 -12.70 -12.29
C TYR A 43 -1.99 -12.95 -13.75
N VAL A 44 -1.04 -13.47 -14.52
CA VAL A 44 -1.23 -13.80 -15.94
C VAL A 44 -2.25 -14.91 -16.08
N GLN A 45 -2.20 -15.92 -15.20
CA GLN A 45 -3.15 -17.01 -15.21
C GLN A 45 -4.60 -16.52 -15.06
N LEU A 46 -4.85 -15.44 -14.29
CA LEU A 46 -6.20 -14.86 -14.16
C LEU A 46 -6.79 -14.41 -15.49
N PHE A 47 -5.98 -13.79 -16.36
CA PHE A 47 -6.38 -13.42 -17.71
C PHE A 47 -6.57 -14.63 -18.62
N GLN A 48 -5.77 -15.70 -18.42
CA GLN A 48 -5.77 -16.88 -19.29
C GLN A 48 -6.85 -17.92 -18.94
N THR A 49 -7.20 -18.11 -17.67
CA THR A 49 -8.07 -19.23 -17.24
C THR A 49 -9.53 -18.85 -17.04
N GLN A 50 -9.89 -17.58 -16.79
CA GLN A 50 -11.31 -17.14 -16.64
C GLN A 50 -11.52 -15.60 -16.60
N LYS A 51 -11.75 -15.00 -17.80
CA LYS A 51 -12.62 -13.82 -18.10
C LYS A 51 -12.52 -12.54 -17.23
N VAL A 52 -11.34 -12.02 -16.95
CA VAL A 52 -11.22 -10.63 -16.45
C VAL A 52 -10.74 -9.70 -17.56
N ASP A 53 -11.40 -8.54 -17.70
CA ASP A 53 -10.98 -7.48 -18.63
C ASP A 53 -9.89 -6.60 -18.02
N GLY A 54 -9.69 -6.66 -16.70
CA GLY A 54 -8.62 -5.98 -15.98
C GLY A 54 -8.51 -6.39 -14.52
N CYS A 55 -7.42 -6.01 -13.87
CA CYS A 55 -7.15 -6.32 -12.47
C CYS A 55 -6.88 -5.07 -11.62
N ILE A 56 -7.53 -4.97 -10.47
CA ILE A 56 -7.16 -4.02 -9.41
C ILE A 56 -6.43 -4.80 -8.33
N ILE A 57 -5.16 -4.49 -8.09
CA ILE A 57 -4.29 -5.25 -7.19
C ILE A 57 -4.07 -4.44 -5.91
N LEU A 58 -4.65 -4.91 -4.82
CA LEU A 58 -4.46 -4.35 -3.47
C LEU A 58 -3.48 -5.22 -2.68
N GLY A 59 -2.54 -4.59 -1.99
CA GLY A 59 -1.58 -5.29 -1.12
C GLY A 59 -0.42 -5.96 -1.85
N ALA A 60 -0.08 -5.49 -3.06
CA ALA A 60 1.20 -5.79 -3.70
C ALA A 60 2.37 -5.34 -2.80
N LYS A 61 3.50 -6.02 -2.89
CA LYS A 61 4.68 -5.82 -2.03
C LYS A 61 5.94 -5.80 -2.88
N GLU A 62 6.95 -5.05 -2.45
CA GLU A 62 8.27 -5.09 -3.08
C GLU A 62 9.02 -6.37 -2.69
N THR A 63 8.74 -7.44 -3.43
CA THR A 63 9.43 -8.73 -3.33
C THR A 63 9.78 -9.24 -4.73
N PRO A 64 10.84 -10.04 -4.90
CA PRO A 64 11.24 -10.53 -6.22
C PRO A 64 10.11 -11.26 -6.97
N GLY A 65 9.38 -12.13 -6.28
CA GLY A 65 8.28 -12.90 -6.87
C GLY A 65 7.09 -12.04 -7.28
N GLU A 66 6.71 -11.05 -6.48
CA GLU A 66 5.66 -10.09 -6.85
C GLU A 66 6.06 -9.29 -8.09
N LEU A 67 7.30 -8.77 -8.06
CA LEU A 67 7.82 -7.88 -9.09
C LEU A 67 7.88 -8.59 -10.44
N GLU A 68 8.31 -9.85 -10.46
CA GLU A 68 8.32 -10.69 -11.66
C GLU A 68 6.91 -10.82 -12.26
N GLN A 69 5.89 -11.01 -11.44
CA GLN A 69 4.52 -11.19 -11.90
C GLN A 69 3.90 -9.89 -12.42
N LEU A 70 4.18 -8.77 -11.76
CA LEU A 70 3.76 -7.45 -12.24
C LEU A 70 4.47 -7.07 -13.55
N LYS A 71 5.75 -7.42 -13.72
CA LYS A 71 6.45 -7.26 -15.00
C LYS A 71 5.78 -8.07 -16.11
N LYS A 72 5.43 -9.33 -15.84
CA LYS A 72 4.70 -10.17 -16.81
C LYS A 72 3.36 -9.57 -17.23
N LEU A 73 2.60 -8.98 -16.30
CA LEU A 73 1.36 -8.26 -16.64
C LEU A 73 1.63 -7.07 -17.57
N HIS A 74 2.62 -6.26 -17.20
CA HIS A 74 2.99 -5.06 -17.94
C HIS A 74 3.50 -5.37 -19.36
N GLU A 75 4.44 -6.30 -19.48
CA GLU A 75 5.03 -6.73 -20.77
C GLU A 75 3.98 -7.32 -21.72
N ARG A 76 2.95 -7.98 -21.17
CA ARG A 76 1.83 -8.54 -21.95
C ARG A 76 0.72 -7.53 -22.23
N HIS A 77 0.87 -6.29 -21.77
CA HIS A 77 -0.11 -5.21 -21.97
C HIS A 77 -1.50 -5.54 -21.40
N PHE A 78 -1.55 -6.35 -20.33
CA PHE A 78 -2.82 -6.61 -19.66
C PHE A 78 -3.27 -5.38 -18.87
N PRO A 79 -4.57 -5.04 -18.85
CA PRO A 79 -5.05 -3.90 -18.05
C PRO A 79 -4.97 -4.20 -16.55
N TYR A 80 -4.21 -3.41 -15.81
CA TYR A 80 -4.18 -3.49 -14.35
C TYR A 80 -3.96 -2.13 -13.70
N CYS A 81 -4.29 -2.04 -12.42
CA CYS A 81 -3.97 -0.90 -11.58
C CYS A 81 -3.57 -1.40 -10.18
N LEU A 82 -2.42 -0.95 -9.69
CA LEU A 82 -2.03 -1.12 -8.30
C LEU A 82 -2.74 -0.10 -7.43
N VAL A 83 -3.04 -0.45 -6.19
CA VAL A 83 -3.57 0.49 -5.18
C VAL A 83 -2.67 0.48 -3.96
N ASN A 84 -2.20 1.66 -3.56
CA ASN A 84 -1.26 1.90 -2.46
C ASN A 84 0.08 1.16 -2.58
N GLN A 85 0.53 0.91 -3.80
CA GLN A 85 1.85 0.35 -4.07
C GLN A 85 2.43 0.95 -5.35
N THR A 86 3.60 1.54 -5.22
CA THR A 86 4.43 2.03 -6.32
C THR A 86 5.77 1.30 -6.33
N TYR A 87 6.47 1.36 -7.47
CA TYR A 87 7.80 0.79 -7.63
C TYR A 87 8.67 1.82 -8.35
N ALA A 88 9.79 2.19 -7.74
CA ALA A 88 10.68 3.18 -8.31
C ALA A 88 11.16 2.73 -9.71
N ASN A 89 11.06 3.64 -10.70
CA ASN A 89 11.52 3.43 -12.07
C ASN A 89 10.79 2.31 -12.84
N LEU A 90 9.60 1.87 -12.39
CA LEU A 90 8.78 0.94 -13.15
C LEU A 90 7.48 1.62 -13.63
N PRO A 91 7.11 1.45 -14.91
CA PRO A 91 5.97 2.12 -15.53
C PRO A 91 4.62 1.46 -15.17
N PHE A 92 4.46 1.02 -13.93
CA PHE A 92 3.24 0.34 -13.49
C PHE A 92 2.12 1.34 -13.22
N HIS A 93 0.92 1.05 -13.72
CA HIS A 93 -0.26 1.84 -13.40
C HIS A 93 -0.61 1.68 -11.92
N SER A 94 -0.75 2.80 -11.22
CA SER A 94 -1.04 2.83 -9.79
C SER A 94 -1.92 4.02 -9.44
N ILE A 95 -2.73 3.83 -8.40
CA ILE A 95 -3.43 4.88 -7.67
C ILE A 95 -2.90 4.84 -6.25
N ASP A 96 -2.43 5.97 -5.77
CA ASP A 96 -1.84 6.08 -4.44
C ASP A 96 -2.20 7.42 -3.79
N ALA A 97 -2.08 7.48 -2.47
CA ALA A 97 -2.18 8.72 -1.73
C ALA A 97 -0.80 9.39 -1.58
N MET A 98 -0.80 10.69 -1.28
CA MET A 98 0.40 11.46 -0.99
C MET A 98 0.92 11.13 0.42
N HIS A 99 1.52 9.94 0.56
CA HIS A 99 1.91 9.35 1.84
C HIS A 99 3.06 10.09 2.53
N TYR A 100 4.00 10.62 1.75
CA TYR A 100 5.09 11.45 2.26
C TYR A 100 4.53 12.74 2.86
N GLU A 101 3.76 13.50 2.08
CA GLU A 101 3.19 14.78 2.46
C GLU A 101 2.27 14.63 3.67
N GLY A 102 1.38 13.64 3.65
CA GLY A 102 0.48 13.37 4.77
C GLY A 102 1.22 13.06 6.08
N SER A 103 2.31 12.30 6.01
CA SER A 103 3.15 12.02 7.19
C SER A 103 3.93 13.26 7.65
N PHE A 104 4.53 13.99 6.70
CA PHE A 104 5.28 15.21 6.97
C PHE A 104 4.40 16.27 7.65
N ASP A 105 3.19 16.49 7.14
CA ASP A 105 2.24 17.47 7.67
C ASP A 105 1.74 17.08 9.06
N ALA A 106 1.40 15.79 9.26
CA ALA A 106 0.96 15.29 10.56
C ALA A 106 2.03 15.49 11.64
N VAL A 107 3.29 15.18 11.34
CA VAL A 107 4.41 15.30 12.26
C VAL A 107 4.75 16.78 12.50
N THR A 108 4.73 17.59 11.44
CA THR A 108 4.92 19.05 11.54
C THR A 108 3.89 19.68 12.46
N LEU A 109 2.62 19.27 12.36
CA LEU A 109 1.55 19.76 13.26
C LEU A 109 1.82 19.41 14.73
N LEU A 110 2.31 18.20 15.01
CA LEU A 110 2.69 17.81 16.38
C LEU A 110 3.84 18.67 16.91
N ILE A 111 4.86 18.91 16.08
CA ILE A 111 5.99 19.76 16.45
C ILE A 111 5.52 21.19 16.73
N GLN A 112 4.65 21.76 15.89
CA GLN A 112 4.06 23.09 16.08
C GLN A 112 3.26 23.20 17.38
N LYS A 113 2.64 22.10 17.83
CA LYS A 113 1.96 22.01 19.14
C LYS A 113 2.93 21.89 20.32
N GLY A 114 4.24 21.84 20.09
CA GLY A 114 5.28 21.78 21.12
C GLY A 114 5.75 20.36 21.48
N PHE A 115 5.27 19.32 20.77
CA PHE A 115 5.74 17.96 21.00
C PHE A 115 7.16 17.77 20.45
N LYS A 116 8.09 17.30 21.29
CA LYS A 116 9.52 17.11 20.95
C LYS A 116 9.94 15.65 20.84
N ARG A 117 9.12 14.73 21.36
CA ARG A 117 9.34 13.28 21.31
C ARG A 117 8.11 12.65 20.67
N ILE A 118 8.22 12.32 19.40
CA ILE A 118 7.11 11.82 18.58
C ILE A 118 7.47 10.39 18.19
N ALA A 119 6.67 9.42 18.63
CA ALA A 119 6.83 8.04 18.19
C ALA A 119 6.19 7.84 16.82
N PHE A 120 6.81 7.00 16.00
CA PHE A 120 6.34 6.62 14.67
C PHE A 120 6.15 5.11 14.62
N LEU A 121 4.88 4.69 14.58
CA LEU A 121 4.48 3.30 14.39
C LEU A 121 3.97 3.14 12.97
N ASN A 122 4.57 2.23 12.22
CA ASN A 122 4.30 2.07 10.79
C ASN A 122 4.27 0.59 10.40
N GLY A 123 3.86 0.30 9.17
CA GLY A 123 3.96 -1.05 8.64
C GLY A 123 5.31 -1.38 8.02
N PRO A 124 5.42 -2.59 7.44
CA PRO A 124 6.65 -3.09 6.87
C PRO A 124 7.14 -2.27 5.67
N ILE A 125 8.46 -2.05 5.56
CA ILE A 125 9.07 -1.18 4.53
C ILE A 125 8.87 -1.66 3.08
N ARG A 126 8.52 -2.93 2.89
CA ARG A 126 8.19 -3.53 1.57
C ARG A 126 6.93 -2.96 0.93
N PHE A 127 6.18 -2.12 1.63
CA PHE A 127 5.09 -1.35 1.07
C PHE A 127 5.58 0.08 0.79
N SER A 128 5.36 0.60 -0.42
CA SER A 128 5.83 1.95 -0.80
C SER A 128 5.32 3.00 0.18
N ASN A 129 4.03 2.89 0.53
CA ASN A 129 3.38 3.78 1.49
C ASN A 129 4.04 3.79 2.88
N SER A 130 4.59 2.67 3.36
CA SER A 130 5.38 2.64 4.60
C SER A 130 6.64 3.45 4.46
N SER A 131 7.36 3.24 3.35
CA SER A 131 8.63 3.92 3.06
C SER A 131 8.42 5.43 2.97
N GLU A 132 7.41 5.86 2.22
CA GLU A 132 7.08 7.28 2.03
C GLU A 132 6.68 7.96 3.35
N ARG A 133 5.84 7.30 4.17
CA ARG A 133 5.47 7.84 5.48
C ARG A 133 6.68 7.97 6.40
N LEU A 134 7.58 7.00 6.39
CA LEU A 134 8.81 7.05 7.18
C LEU A 134 9.69 8.22 6.74
N SER A 135 9.86 8.42 5.43
CA SER A 135 10.58 9.56 4.89
C SER A 135 9.95 10.90 5.30
N GLY A 136 8.63 11.05 5.21
CA GLY A 136 7.93 12.26 5.64
C GLY A 136 8.13 12.57 7.12
N TYR A 137 8.08 11.55 7.98
CA TYR A 137 8.35 11.67 9.41
C TYR A 137 9.79 12.12 9.68
N GLN A 138 10.77 11.48 9.04
CA GLN A 138 12.19 11.80 9.20
C GLN A 138 12.50 13.23 8.76
N ASP A 139 11.95 13.67 7.64
CA ASP A 139 12.17 15.00 7.10
C ASP A 139 11.50 16.09 7.94
N ALA A 140 10.30 15.84 8.49
CA ALA A 140 9.64 16.78 9.40
C ALA A 140 10.45 17.03 10.69
N LEU A 141 11.03 15.96 11.27
CA LEU A 141 11.93 16.07 12.42
C LEU A 141 13.20 16.83 12.05
N LYS A 142 13.85 16.45 10.94
CA LYS A 142 15.08 17.07 10.44
C LYS A 142 14.90 18.57 10.19
N LYS A 143 13.82 18.97 9.50
CA LYS A 143 13.51 20.37 9.20
C LYS A 143 13.26 21.20 10.46
N SER A 144 12.80 20.57 11.53
CA SER A 144 12.53 21.22 12.82
C SER A 144 13.70 21.14 13.81
N GLY A 145 14.85 20.60 13.39
CA GLY A 145 16.03 20.43 14.23
C GLY A 145 15.87 19.40 15.36
N LEU A 146 14.87 18.51 15.26
CA LEU A 146 14.67 17.42 16.23
C LEU A 146 15.51 16.20 15.84
N LYS A 147 16.08 15.55 16.85
CA LYS A 147 16.89 14.34 16.66
C LYS A 147 16.00 13.15 16.34
N LEU A 148 16.22 12.53 15.19
CA LEU A 148 15.69 11.20 14.89
C LEU A 148 16.31 10.19 15.87
N THR A 149 15.47 9.47 16.61
CA THR A 149 15.91 8.44 17.56
C THR A 149 15.23 7.13 17.19
N SER A 150 16.02 6.08 16.96
CA SER A 150 15.53 4.80 16.44
C SER A 150 14.64 4.04 17.43
N ASP A 151 14.73 4.34 18.72
CA ASP A 151 13.85 3.83 19.79
C ASP A 151 12.41 4.36 19.70
N LEU A 152 12.17 5.37 18.87
CA LEU A 152 10.84 5.94 18.59
C LEU A 152 10.27 5.45 17.25
N ILE A 153 10.95 4.53 16.55
CA ILE A 153 10.49 3.97 15.28
C ILE A 153 10.11 2.50 15.51
N PHE A 154 8.85 2.19 15.26
CA PHE A 154 8.29 0.86 15.46
C PHE A 154 7.71 0.33 14.14
N GLU A 155 8.06 -0.92 13.81
CA GLU A 155 7.46 -1.64 12.69
C GLU A 155 6.42 -2.64 13.21
N GLY A 156 5.18 -2.44 12.77
CA GLY A 156 4.05 -3.33 12.94
C GLY A 156 3.72 -4.10 11.64
N ASN A 157 2.49 -4.60 11.56
CA ASN A 157 2.00 -5.37 10.40
C ASN A 157 0.60 -4.94 9.93
N TYR A 158 0.14 -3.75 10.34
CA TYR A 158 -1.20 -3.19 10.17
C TYR A 158 -2.31 -3.86 11.00
N SER A 159 -1.95 -4.84 11.85
CA SER A 159 -2.91 -5.40 12.79
C SER A 159 -3.16 -4.46 13.96
N ARG A 160 -4.37 -4.51 14.50
CA ARG A 160 -4.75 -3.78 15.71
C ARG A 160 -3.80 -4.02 16.90
N THR A 161 -3.17 -5.19 16.96
CA THR A 161 -2.26 -5.58 18.06
C THR A 161 -0.81 -5.15 17.86
N SER A 162 -0.40 -4.84 16.63
CA SER A 162 1.01 -4.52 16.32
C SER A 162 1.22 -3.09 15.83
N GLY A 163 0.15 -2.36 15.50
CA GLY A 163 0.22 -1.26 14.56
C GLY A 163 0.05 -1.77 13.15
#